data_AF-A0A3S5B450-F1
#
_entry.id   AF-A0A3S5B450-F1
#
_cell.length_a   1.000
_cell.length_b   1.000
_cell.length_c   1.000
_cell.angle_alpha   90.00
_cell.angle_beta   90.00
_cell.angle_gamma   90.00
#
_symmetry.space_group_name_H-M   'P 1'
#
loop_
_entity.id
_entity.type
_entity.pdbx_description
1 polymer ?
#
loop_
_entity_poly.entity_id
_entity_poly.type
_entity_poly.pdbx_seq_one_letter_code
_entity_poly.pdbx_strand_id
1 'polypeptide(L)'
;MNVKGALKTLIRRSYSCPPTHGSQIVETLLADPQLYQQWASELTTMRQRIKQMRVGLAAGLEQGGTTLDYTRIRDQKGMFSYTGLNERQLGQLRQQYSIYLVAPGRMCLPGLNQQNLDYVTAAILDVTRTA
;
A
#
# COMPACT_ATOMS: atom_id res chain seq x y z
N MET A 1 -15.38 -19.03 -33.49
CA MET A 1 -15.35 -17.73 -32.77
C MET A 1 -13.97 -17.59 -32.14
N ASN A 2 -13.20 -16.53 -32.43
CA ASN A 2 -11.87 -16.34 -31.83
C ASN A 2 -11.97 -15.67 -30.44
N VAL A 3 -10.90 -15.75 -29.64
CA VAL A 3 -10.86 -15.21 -28.26
C VAL A 3 -11.25 -13.73 -28.24
N LYS A 4 -10.77 -12.93 -29.19
CA LYS A 4 -11.11 -11.50 -29.33
C LYS A 4 -12.61 -11.26 -29.54
N GLY A 5 -13.26 -12.07 -30.37
CA GLY A 5 -14.70 -11.99 -30.63
C GLY A 5 -15.54 -12.38 -29.42
N ALA A 6 -15.11 -13.41 -28.69
CA ALA A 6 -15.74 -13.81 -27.43
C ALA A 6 -15.65 -12.70 -26.37
N LEU A 7 -14.48 -12.07 -26.21
CA LEU A 7 -14.29 -10.94 -25.30
C LEU A 7 -15.15 -9.73 -25.66
N LYS A 8 -15.22 -9.36 -26.95
CA LYS A 8 -16.11 -8.27 -27.41
C LYS A 8 -17.58 -8.55 -27.10
N THR A 9 -18.01 -9.79 -27.28
CA THR A 9 -19.39 -10.21 -26.95
C THR A 9 -19.68 -10.07 -25.47
N LEU A 10 -18.73 -10.48 -24.61
CA LEU A 10 -18.84 -10.34 -23.16
C LEU A 10 -18.90 -8.86 -22.74
N ILE A 11 -17.99 -8.02 -23.25
CA ILE A 11 -17.97 -6.57 -22.98
C ILE A 11 -19.31 -5.92 -23.34
N ARG A 12 -19.82 -6.21 -24.55
CA ARG A 12 -21.07 -5.65 -25.04
C ARG A 12 -22.26 -6.03 -24.16
N ARG A 13 -22.28 -7.27 -23.65
CA ARG A 13 -23.33 -7.78 -22.76
C ARG A 13 -23.21 -7.28 -21.32
N SER A 14 -22.00 -6.97 -20.84
CA SER A 14 -21.78 -6.55 -19.46
C SER A 14 -21.96 -5.04 -19.26
N TYR A 15 -21.29 -4.22 -20.06
CA TYR A 15 -21.25 -2.77 -19.85
C TYR A 15 -21.22 -1.98 -21.17
N SER A 16 -21.58 -2.61 -22.28
CA SER A 16 -21.62 -2.05 -23.63
C SER A 16 -20.25 -1.65 -24.21
N CYS A 17 -19.61 -0.61 -23.66
CA CYS A 17 -18.33 -0.08 -24.11
C CYS A 17 -17.52 0.44 -22.91
N PRO A 18 -16.19 0.23 -22.90
CA PRO A 18 -15.35 0.68 -21.79
C PRO A 18 -15.23 2.22 -21.74
N PRO A 19 -14.92 2.82 -20.57
CA PRO A 19 -14.66 4.25 -20.44
C PRO A 19 -13.47 4.70 -21.28
N THR A 20 -13.64 5.77 -22.07
CA THR A 20 -12.64 6.24 -23.04
C THR A 20 -11.58 7.15 -22.43
N HIS A 21 -11.95 8.01 -21.48
CA HIS A 21 -11.07 9.08 -21.03
C HIS A 21 -9.78 8.56 -20.36
N GLY A 22 -9.90 7.58 -19.46
CA GLY A 22 -8.73 6.99 -18.81
C GLY A 22 -7.81 6.25 -19.77
N SER A 23 -8.36 5.57 -20.78
CA SER A 23 -7.53 4.92 -21.79
C SER A 23 -6.78 5.94 -22.66
N GLN A 24 -7.42 7.06 -23.01
CA GLN A 24 -6.77 8.12 -23.77
C GLN A 24 -5.63 8.77 -22.98
N ILE A 25 -5.80 9.02 -21.67
CA ILE A 25 -4.72 9.55 -20.82
C ILE A 25 -3.50 8.62 -20.86
N VAL A 26 -3.72 7.31 -20.66
CA VAL A 26 -2.63 6.32 -20.67
C VAL A 26 -2.02 6.20 -22.07
N GLU A 27 -2.82 6.21 -23.12
CA GLU A 27 -2.35 6.17 -24.51
C GLU A 27 -1.46 7.38 -24.84
N THR A 28 -1.91 8.60 -24.52
CA THR A 28 -1.12 9.83 -24.71
C THR A 28 0.18 9.80 -23.92
N LEU A 29 0.12 9.39 -22.65
CA LEU A 29 1.29 9.29 -21.78
C LEU A 29 2.33 8.29 -22.30
N LEU A 30 1.89 7.12 -22.79
CA LEU A 30 2.79 6.08 -23.28
C LEU A 30 3.33 6.35 -24.69
N ALA A 31 2.61 7.12 -25.51
CA ALA A 31 3.01 7.46 -26.87
C ALA A 31 4.05 8.59 -26.93
N ASP A 32 4.08 9.47 -25.94
CA ASP A 32 5.03 10.59 -25.87
C ASP A 32 6.24 10.23 -24.96
N PRO A 33 7.47 10.17 -25.49
CA PRO A 33 8.66 9.85 -24.71
C PRO A 33 8.93 10.78 -23.52
N GLN A 34 8.60 12.07 -23.63
CA GLN A 34 8.79 13.04 -22.56
C GLN A 34 7.80 12.80 -21.42
N LEU A 35 6.52 12.59 -21.75
CA LEU A 35 5.48 12.29 -20.75
C LEU A 35 5.76 10.96 -20.06
N TYR A 36 6.17 9.93 -20.81
CA TYR A 36 6.56 8.65 -20.24
C TYR A 36 7.73 8.80 -19.24
N GLN A 37 8.76 9.56 -19.60
CA GLN A 37 9.92 9.78 -18.73
C GLN A 37 9.51 10.52 -17.45
N GLN A 38 8.67 11.55 -17.55
CA GLN A 38 8.14 12.27 -16.39
C GLN A 38 7.37 11.32 -15.47
N TRP A 39 6.41 10.57 -16.02
CA TRP A 39 5.61 9.61 -15.26
C TRP A 39 6.48 8.53 -14.57
N ALA A 40 7.47 7.98 -15.28
CA ALA A 40 8.37 6.98 -14.74
C ALA A 40 9.22 7.53 -13.57
N SER A 41 9.63 8.80 -13.65
CA SER A 41 10.32 9.52 -12.58
C SER A 41 9.42 9.70 -11.36
N GLU A 42 8.20 10.20 -11.55
CA GLU A 42 7.22 10.39 -10.47
C GLU A 42 6.88 9.06 -9.78
N LEU A 43 6.66 7.99 -10.56
CA LEU A 43 6.42 6.65 -10.04
C LEU A 43 7.61 6.11 -9.24
N THR A 44 8.83 6.40 -9.69
CA THR A 44 10.05 6.04 -8.98
C THR A 44 10.15 6.75 -7.63
N THR A 45 9.87 8.05 -7.58
CA THR A 45 9.84 8.82 -6.33
C THR A 45 8.80 8.26 -5.36
N MET A 46 7.58 7.98 -5.83
CA MET A 46 6.53 7.38 -4.99
C MET A 46 6.95 6.03 -4.42
N ARG A 47 7.53 5.15 -5.25
CA ARG A 47 8.04 3.83 -4.83
C ARG A 47 9.16 3.96 -3.80
N GLN A 48 10.10 4.88 -4.00
CA GLN A 48 11.21 5.11 -3.07
C GLN A 48 10.71 5.59 -1.71
N ARG A 49 9.73 6.51 -1.68
CA ARG A 49 9.12 6.98 -0.44
C ARG A 49 8.46 5.85 0.35
N ILE A 50 7.69 4.98 -0.33
CA ILE A 50 7.07 3.81 0.32
C ILE A 50 8.14 2.87 0.88
N LYS A 51 9.23 2.65 0.13
CA LYS A 51 10.36 1.84 0.61
C LYS A 51 11.02 2.45 1.85
N GLN A 52 11.20 3.77 1.90
CA GLN A 52 11.76 4.46 3.07
C GLN A 52 10.88 4.27 4.31
N MET A 53 9.56 4.48 4.18
CA MET A 53 8.63 4.27 5.30
C MET A 53 8.62 2.82 5.79
N ARG A 54 8.74 1.87 4.85
CA ARG A 54 8.81 0.44 5.14
C ARG A 54 10.06 0.08 5.95
N VAL A 55 11.22 0.56 5.53
CA VAL A 55 12.50 0.35 6.24
C VAL A 55 12.48 1.03 7.60
N GLY A 56 11.99 2.26 7.68
CA GLY A 56 11.90 3.00 8.93
C GLY A 56 10.99 2.32 9.96
N LEU A 57 9.80 1.87 9.54
CA LEU A 57 8.89 1.14 10.43
C LEU A 57 9.51 -0.17 10.91
N ALA A 58 10.10 -0.95 10.01
CA ALA A 58 10.72 -2.23 10.38
C ALA A 58 11.89 -2.02 11.36
N ALA A 59 12.73 -1.02 11.14
CA ALA A 59 13.85 -0.69 12.02
C ALA A 59 13.37 -0.23 13.41
N GLY A 60 12.34 0.61 13.47
CA GLY A 60 11.78 1.05 14.75
C GLY A 60 11.13 -0.08 15.54
N LEU A 61 10.46 -1.02 14.86
CA LEU A 61 9.90 -2.22 15.47
C LEU A 61 10.98 -3.17 16.00
N GLU A 62 12.06 -3.37 15.24
CA GLU A 62 13.23 -4.17 15.63
C GLU A 62 13.92 -3.57 16.86
N GLN A 63 14.20 -2.27 16.86
CA GLN A 63 14.79 -1.56 18.01
C GLN A 63 13.88 -1.60 19.24
N GLY A 64 12.57 -1.59 19.03
CA GLY A 64 11.56 -1.71 20.08
C GLY A 64 11.42 -3.11 20.69
N GLY A 65 12.12 -4.12 20.17
CA GLY A 65 12.07 -5.50 20.68
C GLY A 65 10.70 -6.16 20.49
N THR A 66 10.01 -5.88 19.38
CA THR A 66 8.70 -6.50 19.09
C THR A 66 8.82 -8.01 18.87
N THR A 67 7.75 -8.75 19.16
CA THR A 67 7.60 -10.16 18.76
C THR A 67 7.01 -10.32 17.35
N LEU A 68 6.55 -9.22 16.73
CA LEU A 68 6.06 -9.22 15.37
C LEU A 68 7.18 -9.49 14.36
N ASP A 69 6.84 -10.19 13.27
CA ASP A 69 7.76 -10.42 12.16
C ASP A 69 7.95 -9.14 11.32
N TYR A 70 8.83 -8.27 11.78
CA TYR A 70 9.21 -7.03 11.08
C TYR A 70 9.93 -7.29 9.75
N THR A 71 10.45 -8.50 9.51
CA THR A 71 11.08 -8.84 8.22
C THR A 71 10.05 -8.90 7.10
N ARG A 72 8.81 -9.35 7.38
CA ARG A 72 7.69 -9.29 6.43
C ARG A 72 7.32 -7.86 6.08
N ILE A 73 7.39 -6.94 7.06
CA ILE A 73 7.20 -5.52 6.79
C ILE A 73 8.35 -5.03 5.92
N ARG A 74 9.62 -5.35 6.20
CA ARG A 74 10.76 -4.89 5.40
C ARG A 74 10.77 -5.42 3.95
N ASP A 75 10.49 -6.70 3.75
CA ASP A 75 10.84 -7.42 2.51
C ASP A 75 9.67 -7.51 1.51
N GLN A 76 8.43 -7.34 1.97
CA GLN A 76 7.27 -7.29 1.08
C GLN A 76 7.32 -6.09 0.11
N LYS A 77 6.75 -6.28 -1.08
CA LYS A 77 6.64 -5.25 -2.11
C LYS A 77 5.20 -4.74 -2.23
N GLY A 78 5.06 -3.51 -2.71
CA GLY A 78 3.77 -2.84 -2.90
C GLY A 78 3.41 -1.88 -1.77
N MET A 79 2.18 -1.38 -1.81
CA MET A 79 1.67 -0.33 -0.91
C MET A 79 1.24 -0.85 0.45
N PHE A 80 1.03 -2.16 0.59
CA PHE A 80 0.46 -2.75 1.79
C PHE A 80 1.45 -3.69 2.47
N SER A 81 1.23 -3.94 3.75
CA SER A 81 1.86 -5.03 4.48
C SER A 81 0.88 -5.62 5.49
N TYR A 82 1.02 -6.92 5.72
CA TYR A 82 0.31 -7.60 6.80
C TYR A 82 1.20 -7.60 8.04
N THR A 83 0.75 -6.86 9.05
CA THR A 83 1.52 -6.60 10.28
C THR A 83 1.53 -7.77 11.26
N GLY A 84 0.59 -8.72 11.13
CA GLY A 84 0.38 -9.79 12.09
C GLY A 84 -0.44 -9.37 13.32
N LEU A 85 -0.90 -8.12 13.37
CA LEU A 85 -1.76 -7.63 14.45
C LEU A 85 -3.15 -8.30 14.41
N ASN A 86 -3.62 -8.71 15.59
CA ASN A 86 -4.96 -9.30 15.76
C ASN A 86 -6.03 -8.22 15.96
N GLU A 87 -7.32 -8.60 15.90
CA GLU A 87 -8.44 -7.65 16.00
C GLU A 87 -8.47 -6.85 17.31
N ARG A 88 -8.06 -7.45 18.42
CA ARG A 88 -7.97 -6.75 19.72
C ARG A 88 -6.95 -5.62 19.65
N GLN A 89 -5.76 -5.89 19.11
CA GLN A 89 -4.71 -4.89 18.92
C GLN A 89 -5.12 -3.80 17.93
N LEU A 90 -5.83 -4.15 16.85
CA LEU A 90 -6.39 -3.16 15.92
C LEU A 90 -7.43 -2.27 16.60
N GLY A 91 -8.26 -2.84 17.48
CA GLY A 91 -9.21 -2.09 18.30
C GLY A 91 -8.53 -1.09 19.22
N GLN A 92 -7.44 -1.50 19.90
CA GLN A 92 -6.64 -0.62 20.76
C GLN A 92 -5.98 0.50 19.96
N LEU A 93 -5.33 0.19 18.83
CA LEU A 93 -4.75 1.19 17.92
C LEU A 93 -5.79 2.24 17.50
N ARG A 94 -7.01 1.81 17.18
CA ARG A 94 -8.09 2.71 16.80
C ARG A 94 -8.55 3.58 17.98
N GLN A 95 -8.83 2.98 19.13
CA GLN A 95 -9.47 3.66 20.26
C GLN A 95 -8.51 4.58 21.03
N GLN A 96 -7.26 4.14 21.21
CA GLN A 96 -6.29 4.84 22.05
C GLN A 96 -5.35 5.73 21.24
N TYR A 97 -5.05 5.35 19.98
CA TYR A 97 -4.05 6.03 19.15
C TYR A 97 -4.64 6.65 17.88
N SER A 98 -5.94 6.48 17.61
CA SER A 98 -6.57 6.94 16.36
C SER A 98 -5.86 6.44 15.10
N ILE A 99 -5.28 5.24 15.16
CA ILE A 99 -4.60 4.58 14.04
C ILE A 99 -5.54 3.51 13.45
N TYR A 100 -5.81 3.61 12.15
CA TYR A 100 -6.79 2.78 11.45
C TYR A 100 -6.11 1.84 10.46
N LEU A 101 -6.27 0.54 10.68
CA LEU A 101 -5.83 -0.52 9.76
C LEU A 101 -7.03 -1.39 9.36
N VAL A 102 -6.90 -2.07 8.22
CA VAL A 102 -7.93 -3.00 7.73
C VAL A 102 -7.68 -4.39 8.31
N ALA A 103 -8.70 -5.04 8.86
CA ALA A 103 -8.58 -6.44 9.31
C ALA A 103 -8.26 -7.37 8.12
N PRO A 104 -7.37 -8.37 8.26
CA PRO A 104 -6.62 -8.79 9.45
C PRO A 104 -5.22 -8.14 9.52
N GLY A 105 -5.13 -6.86 9.89
CA GLY A 105 -3.85 -6.18 10.13
C GLY A 105 -3.13 -5.70 8.86
N ARG A 106 -3.88 -5.47 7.77
CA ARG A 106 -3.38 -4.87 6.53
C ARG A 106 -3.15 -3.37 6.70
N MET A 107 -1.89 -2.96 6.76
CA MET A 107 -1.46 -1.57 6.86
C MET A 107 -1.21 -0.96 5.47
N CYS A 108 -1.60 0.30 5.27
CA CYS A 108 -1.27 1.12 4.10
C CYS A 108 0.01 1.92 4.35
N LEU A 109 1.14 1.47 3.82
CA LEU A 109 2.46 2.10 4.00
C LEU A 109 2.50 3.54 3.45
N PRO A 110 1.79 3.88 2.36
CA PRO A 110 1.70 5.27 1.93
C PRO A 110 1.13 6.24 2.97
N GLY A 111 0.33 5.77 3.95
CA GLY A 111 -0.19 6.61 5.02
C GLY A 111 0.88 7.05 6.04
N LEU A 112 2.06 6.44 6.02
CA LEU A 112 3.19 6.83 6.85
C LEU A 112 3.96 7.98 6.20
N ASN A 113 4.53 8.84 7.05
CA ASN A 113 5.43 9.91 6.69
C ASN A 113 6.42 10.15 7.84
N GLN A 114 7.42 11.00 7.63
CA GLN A 114 8.46 11.28 8.63
C GLN A 114 7.93 11.85 9.94
N GLN A 115 6.76 12.51 9.92
CA GLN A 115 6.17 13.15 11.10
C GLN A 115 5.38 12.16 11.98
N ASN A 116 4.86 11.08 11.39
CA ASN A 116 4.02 10.11 12.11
C ASN A 116 4.67 8.74 12.33
N LEU A 117 5.82 8.47 11.69
CA LEU A 117 6.45 7.16 11.73
C LEU A 117 6.76 6.71 13.16
N ASP A 118 7.35 7.59 13.96
CA ASP A 118 7.74 7.28 15.33
C ASP A 118 6.51 7.03 16.22
N TYR A 119 5.47 7.87 16.06
CA TYR A 119 4.20 7.72 16.77
C TYR A 119 3.54 6.38 16.46
N VAL A 120 3.44 6.00 15.18
CA VAL A 120 2.83 4.74 14.76
C VAL A 120 3.65 3.54 15.24
N THR A 121 4.98 3.64 15.17
CA THR A 121 5.88 2.58 15.66
C THR A 121 5.69 2.37 17.17
N ALA A 122 5.69 3.44 17.95
CA ALA A 122 5.48 3.38 19.40
C ALA A 122 4.11 2.79 19.76
N ALA A 123 3.04 3.20 19.05
CA ALA A 123 1.70 2.67 19.27
C ALA A 123 1.61 1.17 18.98
N ILE A 124 2.26 0.69 17.91
CA ILE A 124 2.30 -0.75 17.59
C ILE A 124 3.03 -1.52 18.68
N LEU A 125 4.16 -1.01 19.16
CA LEU A 125 4.93 -1.64 20.24
C LEU A 125 4.13 -1.70 21.55
N ASP A 126 3.35 -0.67 21.86
CA ASP A 126 2.53 -0.64 23.08
C ASP A 126 1.44 -1.72 23.07
N VAL A 127 0.67 -1.81 21.98
CA VAL A 127 -0.42 -2.79 21.86
C VAL A 127 0.08 -4.24 21.72
N THR A 128 1.34 -4.45 21.32
CA THR A 128 1.93 -5.79 21.23
C THR A 128 2.57 -6.26 22.53
N ARG A 129 2.99 -5.34 23.41
CA ARG A 129 3.55 -5.67 24.74
C ARG A 129 2.49 -5.96 25.80
N THR A 130 1.32 -5.34 25.68
CA THR A 130 0.22 -5.46 26.66
C THR A 130 -0.63 -6.74 26.44
N ALA A 131 -0.10 -7.72 25.71
CA ALA A 131 -0.79 -8.96 25.32
C ALA A 131 -0.14 -10.19 25.96
#